data_AF-A0A813EQW3-F1
#
_entry.id   AF-A0A813EQW3-F1
#
_cell.length_a   1.000
_cell.length_b   1.000
_cell.length_c   1.000
_cell.angle_alpha   90.00
_cell.angle_beta   90.00
_cell.angle_gamma   90.00
#
_symmetry.space_group_name_H-M   'P 1'
#
loop_
_entity.id
_entity.type
_entity.pdbx_description
1 polymer ?
#
loop_
_entity_poly.entity_id
_entity_poly.type
_entity_poly.pdbx_seq_one_letter_code
_entity_poly.pdbx_strand_id
1 'polypeptide(L)'
;MLCSGCCYCLRAGGFRTLSPSEIFRRHIFRPEGMPAMSFALVFIGWLGFLALYPFAEPVALLFGYSLTWYYYPNANGCGLVLLDRSGWAPSRTIRLDWHRFRISFEKLPSGERVMEVFNLPHVNIPNRSLKTWPWRQHPWLLRIFFWRSLRDCLMRGWRDFTGCCRGHLQRLRRHAAATPMAATAAEVRFVQCLSDQEEFPDLPLLGLEGEQVVYVDDALGEASLAARVAQAAARLRSGGVLRVALDAEWGSGPAPLALLQLALDHGPQEPASVFLVDMLARPSARTLQLCRQLLLRELAGPEAAARHEVLAFSPKSDFARLIAAGVLPAGLQSHGWIDLQQHDWGLGTQPGLRTIVRHCLHSILDKQMQTSDWQRRPLAPAQINYAALDSSCLLRLRNYLGQNPSVVDAPCETS
;
A
#
# COMPACT_ATOMS: atom_id res chain seq x y z
N MET A 1 20.57 30.13 -16.06
CA MET A 1 20.31 28.72 -15.66
C MET A 1 21.40 28.12 -14.80
N LEU A 2 22.70 28.22 -15.17
CA LEU A 2 23.79 27.69 -14.34
C LEU A 2 23.80 28.24 -12.91
N CYS A 3 23.68 29.56 -12.74
CA CYS A 3 23.57 30.18 -11.40
C CYS A 3 22.36 29.65 -10.62
N SER A 4 21.19 29.51 -11.25
CA SER A 4 20.00 28.91 -10.64
C SER A 4 20.24 27.47 -10.21
N GLY A 5 20.90 26.68 -11.07
CA GLY A 5 21.27 25.29 -10.79
C GLY A 5 22.22 25.17 -9.59
N CYS A 6 23.26 26.00 -9.53
CA CYS A 6 24.18 26.05 -8.38
C CYS A 6 23.44 26.46 -7.10
N CYS A 7 22.63 27.52 -7.15
CA CYS A 7 21.85 27.98 -5.99
C CYS A 7 20.88 26.90 -5.50
N TYR A 8 20.18 26.22 -6.41
CA TYR A 8 19.31 25.09 -6.12
C TYR A 8 20.08 23.94 -5.45
N CYS A 9 21.19 23.49 -6.04
CA CYS A 9 21.94 22.34 -5.52
C CYS A 9 22.55 22.64 -4.14
N LEU A 10 23.09 23.84 -3.93
CA LEU A 10 23.62 24.26 -2.62
C LEU A 10 22.53 24.24 -1.55
N ARG A 11 21.36 24.78 -1.88
CA ARG A 11 20.24 24.87 -0.94
C ARG A 11 19.62 23.51 -0.65
N ALA A 12 19.33 22.71 -1.68
CA ALA A 12 18.79 21.37 -1.53
C ALA A 12 19.73 20.43 -0.77
N GLY A 13 21.06 20.65 -0.87
CA GLY A 13 22.07 19.89 -0.12
C GLY A 13 21.92 20.05 1.40
N GLY A 14 21.64 21.28 1.86
CA GLY A 14 21.41 21.58 3.27
C GLY A 14 20.20 20.82 3.89
N PHE A 15 19.22 20.42 3.07
CA PHE A 15 18.01 19.73 3.55
C PHE A 15 18.08 18.21 3.50
N ARG A 16 18.91 17.63 2.60
CA ARG A 16 18.83 16.20 2.27
C ARG A 16 20.03 15.36 2.71
N THR A 17 20.94 15.93 3.51
CA THR A 17 22.24 15.32 3.86
C THR A 17 23.05 14.85 2.63
N LEU A 18 22.73 15.35 1.44
CA LEU A 18 23.43 15.05 0.20
C LEU A 18 24.33 16.23 -0.14
N SER A 19 25.50 15.96 -0.71
CA SER A 19 26.34 17.02 -1.23
C SER A 19 25.66 17.70 -2.44
N PRO A 20 25.92 18.99 -2.68
CA PRO A 20 25.43 19.68 -3.87
C PRO A 20 25.84 18.98 -5.18
N SER A 21 27.03 18.37 -5.21
CA SER A 21 27.52 17.60 -6.36
C SER A 21 26.70 16.33 -6.60
N GLU A 22 26.28 15.63 -5.55
CA GLU A 22 25.43 14.44 -5.66
C GLU A 22 24.03 14.79 -6.16
N ILE A 23 23.46 15.91 -5.70
CA ILE A 23 22.17 16.41 -6.20
C ILE A 23 22.26 16.75 -7.69
N PHE A 24 23.32 17.46 -8.09
CA PHE A 24 23.56 17.78 -9.49
C PHE A 24 23.76 16.52 -10.34
N ARG A 25 24.53 15.55 -9.84
CA ARG A 25 24.78 14.26 -10.50
C ARG A 25 23.48 13.52 -10.79
N ARG A 26 22.55 13.47 -9.83
CA ARG A 26 21.25 12.79 -9.99
C ARG A 26 20.36 13.40 -11.07
N HIS A 27 20.56 14.66 -11.40
CA HIS A 27 19.81 15.32 -12.47
C HIS A 27 20.47 15.16 -13.85
N ILE A 28 21.80 15.03 -13.91
CA ILE A 28 22.54 14.95 -15.18
C ILE A 28 22.80 13.51 -15.64
N PHE A 29 22.99 12.59 -14.71
CA PHE A 29 23.28 11.21 -15.04
C PHE A 29 22.01 10.37 -14.98
N ARG A 30 21.78 9.62 -16.06
CA ARG A 30 20.69 8.66 -16.16
C ARG A 30 20.90 7.53 -15.14
N PRO A 31 19.95 7.31 -14.22
CA PRO A 31 20.01 6.15 -13.34
C PRO A 31 19.98 4.84 -14.13
N GLU A 32 20.64 3.82 -13.60
CA GLU A 32 20.63 2.48 -14.19
C GLU A 32 19.18 1.95 -14.29
N GLY A 33 18.84 1.31 -15.40
CA GLY A 33 17.48 0.82 -15.68
C GLY A 33 16.46 1.88 -16.14
N MET A 34 16.77 3.19 -16.11
CA MET A 34 15.83 4.20 -16.59
C MET A 34 15.84 4.30 -18.13
N PRO A 35 14.67 4.24 -18.81
CA PRO A 35 14.60 4.46 -20.24
C PRO A 35 15.13 5.85 -20.63
N ALA A 36 15.90 5.94 -21.71
CA ALA A 36 16.53 7.19 -22.16
C ALA A 36 15.52 8.33 -22.38
N MET A 37 14.35 8.01 -22.93
CA MET A 37 13.30 8.99 -23.16
C MET A 37 12.69 9.50 -21.85
N SER A 38 12.44 8.61 -20.88
CA SER A 38 11.96 9.03 -19.55
C SER A 38 12.98 9.96 -18.90
N PHE A 39 14.26 9.62 -18.96
CA PHE A 39 15.33 10.48 -18.44
C PHE A 39 15.37 11.85 -19.13
N ALA A 40 15.25 11.90 -20.46
CA ALA A 40 15.21 13.16 -21.21
C ALA A 40 14.03 14.05 -20.78
N LEU A 41 12.83 13.48 -20.58
CA LEU A 41 11.68 14.24 -20.09
C LEU A 41 11.91 14.79 -18.68
N VAL A 42 12.49 13.99 -17.80
CA VAL A 42 12.82 14.39 -16.43
C VAL A 42 13.84 15.52 -16.42
N PHE A 43 14.86 15.40 -17.28
CA PHE A 43 15.89 16.41 -17.43
C PHE A 43 15.30 17.73 -17.96
N ILE A 44 14.44 17.68 -18.99
CA ILE A 44 13.73 18.85 -19.51
C ILE A 44 12.84 19.48 -18.43
N GLY A 45 12.09 18.66 -17.68
CA GLY A 45 11.27 19.14 -16.56
C GLY A 45 12.10 19.84 -15.48
N TRP A 46 13.26 19.29 -15.16
CA TRP A 46 14.21 19.91 -14.23
C TRP A 46 14.78 21.23 -14.78
N LEU A 47 15.13 21.32 -16.07
CA LEU A 47 15.55 22.58 -16.70
C LEU A 47 14.44 23.64 -16.64
N GLY A 48 13.18 23.26 -16.90
CA GLY A 48 12.02 24.13 -16.75
C GLY A 48 11.85 24.62 -15.30
N PHE A 49 12.02 23.73 -14.32
CA PHE A 49 12.07 24.10 -12.91
C PHE A 49 13.20 25.09 -12.61
N LEU A 50 14.42 24.87 -13.10
CA LEU A 50 15.55 25.78 -12.88
C LEU A 50 15.33 27.17 -13.49
N ALA A 51 14.55 27.27 -14.57
CA ALA A 51 14.14 28.55 -15.14
C ALA A 51 13.14 29.29 -14.24
N LEU A 52 12.21 28.56 -13.62
CA LEU A 52 11.21 29.11 -12.70
C LEU A 52 11.75 29.38 -11.28
N TYR A 53 12.77 28.63 -10.85
CA TYR A 53 13.28 28.60 -9.49
C TYR A 53 13.64 29.97 -8.90
N PRO A 54 14.32 30.89 -9.61
CA PRO A 54 14.65 32.22 -9.08
C PRO A 54 13.44 33.06 -8.67
N PHE A 55 12.26 32.76 -9.21
CA PHE A 55 11.02 33.47 -8.92
C PHE A 55 10.18 32.70 -7.88
N ALA A 56 10.10 31.38 -8.01
CA ALA A 56 9.28 30.56 -7.13
C ALA A 56 9.89 30.36 -5.73
N GLU A 57 11.22 30.26 -5.62
CA GLU A 57 11.87 30.07 -4.32
C GLU A 57 11.66 31.25 -3.37
N PRO A 58 11.87 32.52 -3.75
CA PRO A 58 11.58 33.66 -2.87
C PRO A 58 10.14 33.67 -2.35
N VAL A 59 9.17 33.32 -3.21
CA VAL A 59 7.78 33.21 -2.80
C VAL A 59 7.60 32.10 -1.78
N ALA A 60 8.14 30.89 -2.03
CA ALA A 60 8.10 29.80 -1.07
C ALA A 60 8.74 30.19 0.28
N LEU A 61 9.83 30.98 0.25
CA LEU A 61 10.52 31.46 1.45
C LEU A 61 9.69 32.42 2.28
N LEU A 62 8.87 33.27 1.66
CA LEU A 62 7.93 34.14 2.38
C LEU A 62 6.93 33.34 3.23
N PHE A 63 6.62 32.11 2.81
CA PHE A 63 5.73 31.20 3.53
C PHE A 63 6.47 30.19 4.42
N GLY A 64 7.78 30.35 4.63
CA GLY A 64 8.55 29.45 5.50
C GLY A 64 8.91 28.12 4.85
N TYR A 65 8.85 28.01 3.52
CA TYR A 65 9.17 26.79 2.78
C TYR A 65 10.42 26.95 1.89
N SER A 66 10.99 25.83 1.46
CA SER A 66 11.97 25.74 0.38
C SER A 66 11.51 24.76 -0.68
N LEU A 67 11.67 25.11 -1.95
CA LEU A 67 11.18 24.37 -3.10
C LEU A 67 12.23 23.39 -3.60
N THR A 68 11.83 22.13 -3.77
CA THR A 68 12.70 21.08 -4.31
C THR A 68 12.03 20.33 -5.44
N TRP A 69 12.75 20.08 -6.54
CA TRP A 69 12.29 19.23 -7.62
C TRP A 69 12.56 17.76 -7.30
N TYR A 70 11.65 16.87 -7.70
CA TYR A 70 11.90 15.45 -7.64
C TYR A 70 11.29 14.69 -8.82
N TYR A 71 11.82 13.49 -9.05
CA TYR A 71 11.31 12.54 -10.01
C TYR A 71 10.93 11.24 -9.29
N TYR A 72 9.84 10.62 -9.72
CA TYR A 72 9.33 9.36 -9.21
C TYR A 72 9.27 8.32 -10.35
N PRO A 73 10.33 7.49 -10.50
CA PRO A 73 10.45 6.56 -11.62
C PRO A 73 9.26 5.62 -11.78
N ASN A 74 8.77 5.08 -10.66
CA ASN A 74 7.70 4.08 -10.66
C ASN A 74 6.37 4.61 -11.22
N ALA A 75 6.10 5.92 -11.12
CA ALA A 75 4.89 6.54 -11.67
C ALA A 75 5.15 7.29 -12.98
N ASN A 76 6.37 7.23 -13.53
CA ASN A 76 6.81 8.04 -14.67
C ASN A 76 6.42 9.52 -14.51
N GLY A 77 6.64 10.07 -13.30
CA GLY A 77 6.14 11.38 -12.92
C GLY A 77 7.19 12.21 -12.19
N CYS A 78 6.95 13.51 -12.12
CA CYS A 78 7.81 14.47 -11.43
C CYS A 78 6.98 15.37 -10.53
N GLY A 79 7.62 16.12 -9.66
CA GLY A 79 6.90 17.02 -8.78
C GLY A 79 7.79 18.03 -8.11
N LEU A 80 7.12 18.93 -7.39
CA LEU A 80 7.72 19.90 -6.50
C LEU A 80 7.38 19.53 -5.06
N VAL A 81 8.34 19.67 -4.16
CA VAL A 81 8.12 19.56 -2.73
C VAL A 81 8.44 20.91 -2.10
N LEU A 82 7.51 21.45 -1.33
CA LEU A 82 7.76 22.52 -0.38
C LEU A 82 8.15 21.89 0.95
N LEU A 83 9.40 22.10 1.34
CA LEU A 83 10.01 21.63 2.57
C LEU A 83 9.95 22.73 3.62
N ASP A 84 9.47 22.42 4.83
CA ASP A 84 9.51 23.35 5.97
C ASP A 84 10.96 23.75 6.29
N ARG A 85 11.21 25.05 6.47
CA ARG A 85 12.53 25.58 6.84
C ARG A 85 13.00 25.13 8.22
N SER A 86 12.10 24.71 9.11
CA SER A 86 12.49 24.21 10.45
C SER A 86 13.23 22.87 10.39
N GLY A 87 13.33 22.24 9.21
CA GLY A 87 14.03 20.98 8.99
C GLY A 87 13.16 19.98 8.24
N TRP A 88 13.79 18.88 7.81
CA TRP A 88 13.07 17.81 7.14
C TRP A 88 12.16 17.07 8.12
N ALA A 89 10.86 17.30 8.01
CA ALA A 89 9.83 16.53 8.69
C ALA A 89 8.80 16.08 7.65
N PRO A 90 8.63 14.76 7.39
CA PRO A 90 7.70 14.25 6.38
C PRO A 90 6.28 14.81 6.52
N SER A 91 5.84 15.00 7.76
CA SER A 91 4.52 15.54 8.10
C SER A 91 4.33 16.97 7.59
N ARG A 92 5.38 17.78 7.50
CA ARG A 92 5.27 19.21 7.13
C ARG A 92 5.60 19.50 5.67
N THR A 93 5.63 18.47 4.83
CA THR A 93 5.88 18.65 3.40
C THR A 93 4.58 18.91 2.64
N ILE A 94 4.60 19.83 1.68
CA ILE A 94 3.53 19.96 0.68
C ILE A 94 4.11 19.48 -0.64
N ARG A 95 3.42 18.55 -1.31
CA ARG A 95 3.88 18.02 -2.60
C ARG A 95 2.90 18.42 -3.69
N LEU A 96 3.45 18.84 -4.81
CA LEU A 96 2.73 19.10 -6.04
C LEU A 96 3.28 18.13 -7.09
N ASP A 97 2.48 17.15 -7.45
CA ASP A 97 2.91 15.96 -8.16
C ASP A 97 2.24 15.87 -9.52
N TRP A 98 3.03 15.69 -10.57
CA TRP A 98 2.59 15.34 -11.91
C TRP A 98 2.98 13.90 -12.22
N HIS A 99 2.01 13.01 -12.26
CA HIS A 99 2.26 11.65 -12.70
C HIS A 99 1.05 11.06 -13.40
N ARG A 100 1.23 9.83 -13.86
CA ARG A 100 0.25 9.09 -14.65
C ARG A 100 -0.94 8.66 -13.79
N PHE A 101 -2.14 8.93 -14.28
CA PHE A 101 -3.43 8.49 -13.78
C PHE A 101 -4.14 7.70 -14.86
N ARG A 102 -4.83 6.63 -14.48
CA ARG A 102 -5.82 5.98 -15.34
C ARG A 102 -7.20 6.49 -14.92
N ILE A 103 -7.91 7.13 -15.85
CA ILE A 103 -9.21 7.74 -15.61
C ILE A 103 -10.23 7.04 -16.51
N SER A 104 -11.32 6.61 -15.90
CA SER A 104 -12.51 6.13 -16.61
C SER A 104 -13.43 7.30 -16.89
N PHE A 105 -13.81 7.51 -18.15
CA PHE A 105 -14.78 8.57 -18.51
C PHE A 105 -16.18 8.04 -18.72
N GLU A 106 -16.33 6.79 -19.15
CA GLU A 106 -17.62 6.27 -19.57
C GLU A 106 -17.67 4.75 -19.38
N LYS A 107 -18.84 4.28 -18.93
CA LYS A 107 -19.17 2.86 -18.93
C LYS A 107 -19.86 2.58 -20.25
N LEU A 108 -19.20 1.81 -21.12
CA LEU A 108 -19.78 1.35 -22.38
C LEU A 108 -21.02 0.50 -22.10
N PRO A 109 -21.96 0.38 -23.05
CA PRO A 109 -23.11 -0.52 -22.93
C PRO A 109 -22.74 -1.98 -22.64
N SER A 110 -21.54 -2.42 -23.06
CA SER A 110 -20.97 -3.73 -22.74
C SER A 110 -20.60 -3.92 -21.26
N GLY A 111 -20.62 -2.85 -20.47
CA GLY A 111 -20.17 -2.83 -19.08
C GLY A 111 -18.69 -2.47 -18.91
N GLU A 112 -17.90 -2.54 -19.98
CA GLU A 112 -16.49 -2.14 -20.01
C GLU A 112 -16.33 -0.62 -19.84
N ARG A 113 -15.22 -0.19 -19.22
CA ARG A 113 -14.90 1.22 -19.06
C ARG A 113 -13.80 1.62 -20.02
N VAL A 114 -13.98 2.74 -20.74
CA VAL A 114 -12.89 3.31 -21.53
C VAL A 114 -11.89 3.96 -20.56
N MET A 115 -10.73 3.33 -20.41
CA MET A 115 -9.65 3.81 -19.56
C MET A 115 -8.67 4.62 -20.39
N GLU A 116 -8.54 5.90 -20.08
CA GLU A 116 -7.52 6.75 -20.66
C GLU A 116 -6.46 7.14 -19.62
N VAL A 117 -5.23 7.29 -20.10
CA VAL A 117 -4.05 7.49 -19.28
C VAL A 117 -3.58 8.94 -19.41
N PHE A 118 -3.57 9.69 -18.30
CA PHE A 118 -3.20 11.11 -18.28
C PHE A 118 -2.13 11.41 -17.27
N ASN A 119 -1.26 12.37 -17.58
CA ASN A 119 -0.42 13.00 -16.56
C ASN A 119 -1.17 14.22 -16.02
N LEU A 120 -1.60 14.16 -14.76
CA LEU A 120 -2.34 15.27 -14.13
C LEU A 120 -1.62 15.75 -12.87
N PRO A 121 -1.75 17.04 -12.52
CA PRO A 121 -1.29 17.52 -11.23
C PRO A 121 -2.18 17.01 -10.10
N HIS A 122 -1.59 16.76 -8.94
CA HIS A 122 -2.29 16.67 -7.68
C HIS A 122 -1.47 17.28 -6.55
N VAL A 123 -2.15 17.72 -5.49
CA VAL A 123 -1.51 18.28 -4.30
C VAL A 123 -1.69 17.31 -3.16
N ASN A 124 -0.58 16.95 -2.51
CA ASN A 124 -0.53 16.04 -1.39
C ASN A 124 0.04 16.75 -0.16
N ILE A 125 -0.75 16.79 0.91
CA ILE A 125 -0.42 17.41 2.19
C ILE A 125 -0.53 16.32 3.28
N PRO A 126 0.57 15.58 3.56
CA PRO A 126 0.54 14.38 4.39
C PRO A 126 0.04 14.61 5.82
N ASN A 127 0.39 15.72 6.49
CA ASN A 127 -0.11 16.01 7.86
C ASN A 127 -1.63 16.20 7.95
N ARG A 128 -2.29 16.54 6.84
CA ARG A 128 -3.75 16.72 6.81
C ARG A 128 -4.46 15.52 6.21
N SER A 129 -3.72 14.44 5.90
CA SER A 129 -4.20 13.32 5.09
C SER A 129 -4.90 13.80 3.81
N LEU A 130 -4.51 14.96 3.31
CA LEU A 130 -5.24 15.67 2.27
C LEU A 130 -4.53 15.41 0.94
N LYS A 131 -5.14 14.51 0.16
CA LYS A 131 -4.83 14.31 -1.26
C LYS A 131 -5.91 15.03 -2.08
N THR A 132 -5.61 16.25 -2.49
CA THR A 132 -6.51 17.01 -3.36
C THR A 132 -6.21 16.70 -4.81
N TRP A 133 -7.26 16.35 -5.52
CA TRP A 133 -7.31 16.12 -6.96
C TRP A 133 -8.11 17.27 -7.58
N PRO A 134 -7.50 18.43 -7.90
CA PRO A 134 -8.26 19.60 -8.34
C PRO A 134 -9.18 19.26 -9.52
N TRP A 135 -8.70 18.41 -10.43
CA TRP A 135 -9.44 17.95 -11.61
C TRP A 135 -10.60 17.00 -11.32
N ARG A 136 -10.65 16.32 -10.16
CA ARG A 136 -11.85 15.55 -9.75
C ARG A 136 -12.95 16.46 -9.22
N GLN A 137 -12.56 17.47 -8.42
CA GLN A 137 -13.50 18.43 -7.84
C GLN A 137 -14.00 19.43 -8.89
N HIS A 138 -13.18 19.68 -9.90
CA HIS A 138 -13.44 20.62 -10.97
C HIS A 138 -13.18 19.97 -12.33
N PRO A 139 -14.14 19.19 -12.86
CA PRO A 139 -13.98 18.50 -14.16
C PRO A 139 -13.66 19.45 -15.33
N TRP A 140 -14.02 20.74 -15.22
CA TRP A 140 -13.65 21.75 -16.21
C TRP A 140 -12.13 21.99 -16.31
N LEU A 141 -11.36 21.71 -15.25
CA LEU A 141 -9.90 21.77 -15.30
C LEU A 141 -9.33 20.74 -16.29
N LEU A 142 -10.00 19.59 -16.46
CA LEU A 142 -9.64 18.67 -17.54
C LEU A 142 -9.75 19.41 -18.88
N ARG A 143 -10.80 20.19 -19.14
CA ARG A 143 -10.90 20.95 -20.40
C ARG A 143 -9.73 21.93 -20.65
N ILE A 144 -9.13 22.49 -19.59
CA ILE A 144 -7.93 23.34 -19.70
C ILE A 144 -6.69 22.54 -20.06
N PHE A 145 -6.45 21.43 -19.36
CA PHE A 145 -5.33 20.54 -19.67
C PHE A 145 -5.49 19.86 -21.04
N PHE A 146 -6.72 19.85 -21.58
CA PHE A 146 -7.09 19.25 -22.85
C PHE A 146 -7.18 20.28 -23.98
N TRP A 147 -6.26 21.25 -24.03
CA TRP A 147 -6.04 22.05 -25.24
C TRP A 147 -5.58 21.13 -26.38
N ARG A 148 -6.56 20.60 -27.13
CA ARG A 148 -6.44 19.69 -28.28
C ARG A 148 -5.33 20.11 -29.25
N SER A 149 -5.12 21.42 -29.43
CA SER A 149 -4.16 21.97 -30.37
C SER A 149 -2.70 21.63 -30.05
N LEU A 150 -2.29 21.59 -28.77
CA LEU A 150 -0.91 21.23 -28.41
C LEU A 150 -0.69 19.72 -28.49
N ARG A 151 -1.71 18.94 -28.10
CA ARG A 151 -1.71 17.47 -28.20
C ARG A 151 -1.58 17.02 -29.65
N ASP A 152 -2.37 17.59 -30.56
CA ASP A 152 -2.35 17.20 -31.96
C ASP A 152 -1.10 17.70 -32.69
N CYS A 153 -0.42 18.73 -32.17
CA CYS A 153 0.86 19.20 -32.73
C CYS A 153 2.03 18.32 -32.26
N LEU A 154 2.08 17.97 -30.96
CA LEU A 154 3.13 17.08 -30.41
C LEU A 154 2.95 15.62 -30.84
N MET A 155 1.70 15.15 -31.01
CA MET A 155 1.41 13.78 -31.44
C MET A 155 1.52 13.58 -32.96
N ARG A 156 1.42 14.64 -33.77
CA ARG A 156 1.73 14.56 -35.22
C ARG A 156 3.22 14.34 -35.45
N GLY A 157 4.09 15.08 -34.75
CA GLY A 157 5.53 14.80 -34.75
C GLY A 157 5.89 13.38 -34.27
N TRP A 158 5.11 12.82 -33.34
CA TRP A 158 5.28 11.44 -32.84
C TRP A 158 4.92 10.36 -33.88
N ARG A 159 3.89 10.58 -34.71
CA ARG A 159 3.50 9.62 -35.76
C ARG A 159 4.47 9.61 -36.94
N ASP A 160 5.01 10.76 -37.32
CA ASP A 160 5.93 10.86 -38.46
C ASP A 160 7.31 10.25 -38.14
N PHE A 161 7.77 10.34 -36.88
CA PHE A 161 9.02 9.72 -36.45
C PHE A 161 8.93 8.18 -36.32
N THR A 162 7.79 7.65 -35.85
CA THR A 162 7.57 6.20 -35.72
C THR A 162 7.31 5.51 -37.07
N GLY A 163 6.87 6.25 -38.09
CA GLY A 163 6.77 5.78 -39.47
C GLY A 163 8.12 5.41 -40.09
N CYS A 164 9.19 6.16 -39.77
CA CYS A 164 10.54 5.91 -40.30
C CYS A 164 11.16 4.61 -39.73
N CYS A 165 10.91 4.29 -38.47
CA CYS A 165 11.41 3.06 -37.83
C CYS A 165 10.67 1.78 -38.28
N ARG A 166 9.39 1.86 -38.70
CA ARG A 166 8.65 0.70 -39.23
C ARG A 166 9.23 0.16 -40.53
N GLY A 167 9.81 1.01 -41.38
CA GLY A 167 10.48 0.61 -42.62
C GLY A 167 11.78 -0.18 -42.40
N HIS A 168 12.41 -0.05 -41.23
CA HIS A 168 13.63 -0.78 -40.88
C HIS A 168 13.32 -2.14 -40.24
N LEU A 169 12.30 -2.21 -39.39
CA LEU A 169 11.81 -3.45 -38.77
C LEU A 169 11.16 -4.43 -39.77
N GLN A 170 10.50 -3.93 -40.82
CA GLN A 170 9.99 -4.78 -41.91
C GLN A 170 11.12 -5.37 -42.78
N ARG A 171 12.26 -4.68 -42.92
CA ARG A 171 13.44 -5.21 -43.63
C ARG A 171 14.14 -6.31 -42.83
N LEU A 172 14.25 -6.15 -41.51
CA LEU A 172 14.82 -7.17 -40.63
C LEU A 172 13.94 -8.44 -40.53
N ARG A 173 12.60 -8.29 -40.53
CA ARG A 173 11.68 -9.45 -40.57
C ARG A 173 11.74 -10.25 -41.88
N ARG A 174 12.07 -9.62 -43.01
CA ARG A 174 12.25 -10.32 -44.30
C ARG A 174 13.58 -11.08 -44.38
N HIS A 175 14.59 -10.71 -43.60
CA HIS A 175 15.83 -11.50 -43.49
C HIS A 175 15.74 -12.63 -42.46
N ALA A 176 14.94 -12.47 -41.40
CA ALA A 176 14.76 -13.53 -40.41
C ALA A 176 13.88 -14.73 -40.88
N ALA A 177 13.12 -14.57 -41.97
CA ALA A 177 12.25 -15.62 -42.51
C ALA A 177 12.97 -16.65 -43.41
N ALA A 178 14.30 -16.57 -43.56
CA ALA A 178 15.07 -17.40 -44.49
C ALA A 178 15.96 -18.46 -43.81
N THR A 179 15.77 -18.76 -42.52
CA THR A 179 16.58 -19.77 -41.82
C THR A 179 15.72 -20.61 -40.88
N PRO A 180 15.54 -21.93 -41.14
CA PRO A 180 14.83 -22.79 -40.22
C PRO A 180 15.81 -23.34 -39.17
N MET A 181 15.67 -22.91 -37.92
CA MET A 181 16.14 -23.68 -36.78
C MET A 181 15.02 -23.83 -35.75
N ALA A 182 14.83 -25.08 -35.33
CA ALA A 182 13.88 -25.50 -34.32
C ALA A 182 14.13 -24.76 -32.99
N ALA A 183 13.09 -24.13 -32.46
CA ALA A 183 13.03 -23.67 -31.09
C ALA A 183 11.66 -24.03 -30.52
N THR A 184 11.70 -24.84 -29.47
CA THR A 184 10.59 -25.25 -28.62
C THR A 184 9.89 -24.03 -28.04
N ALA A 185 8.57 -23.99 -28.18
CA ALA A 185 7.72 -22.94 -27.65
C ALA A 185 7.62 -23.07 -26.12
N ALA A 186 8.38 -22.25 -25.39
CA ALA A 186 8.06 -21.91 -24.01
C ALA A 186 7.09 -20.72 -24.05
N GLU A 187 5.83 -21.00 -23.72
CA GLU A 187 4.77 -20.01 -23.61
C GLU A 187 4.99 -19.18 -22.34
N VAL A 188 5.73 -18.07 -22.47
CA VAL A 188 5.91 -17.09 -21.39
C VAL A 188 4.58 -16.36 -21.19
N ARG A 189 3.79 -16.81 -20.21
CA ARG A 189 2.65 -16.05 -19.69
C ARG A 189 3.17 -14.86 -18.88
N PHE A 190 3.24 -13.70 -19.52
CA PHE A 190 3.33 -12.42 -18.82
C PHE A 190 2.03 -12.21 -18.03
N VAL A 191 2.05 -12.47 -16.73
CA VAL A 191 0.98 -12.02 -15.83
C VAL A 191 1.11 -10.51 -15.70
N GLN A 192 0.27 -9.81 -16.46
CA GLN A 192 0.11 -8.38 -16.37
C GLN A 192 -0.36 -8.04 -14.94
N CYS A 193 0.38 -7.16 -14.25
CA CYS A 193 -0.03 -6.60 -12.97
C CYS A 193 -1.34 -5.81 -13.20
N LEU A 194 -2.48 -6.50 -13.02
CA LEU A 194 -3.81 -5.94 -13.10
C LEU A 194 -3.92 -4.84 -12.06
N SER A 195 -4.08 -3.61 -12.52
CA SER A 195 -4.42 -2.49 -11.64
C SER A 195 -5.71 -2.83 -10.89
N ASP A 196 -5.72 -2.60 -9.58
CA ASP A 196 -6.74 -2.96 -8.55
C ASP A 196 -8.24 -2.67 -8.84
N GLN A 197 -8.62 -2.25 -10.04
CA GLN A 197 -9.95 -1.74 -10.38
C GLN A 197 -10.71 -2.51 -11.49
N GLU A 198 -10.12 -3.46 -12.22
CA GLU A 198 -10.82 -4.06 -13.36
C GLU A 198 -10.68 -5.59 -13.40
N GLU A 199 -11.84 -6.27 -13.43
CA GLU A 199 -12.15 -7.61 -14.02
C GLU A 199 -13.08 -8.54 -13.21
N PHE A 200 -13.69 -8.13 -12.08
CA PHE A 200 -14.64 -9.03 -11.39
C PHE A 200 -15.85 -8.30 -10.78
N PRO A 201 -16.78 -7.78 -11.61
CA PRO A 201 -17.99 -7.12 -11.11
C PRO A 201 -18.92 -8.02 -10.28
N ASP A 202 -18.75 -9.35 -10.37
CA ASP A 202 -19.69 -10.33 -9.80
C ASP A 202 -19.20 -11.04 -8.54
N LEU A 203 -18.01 -10.69 -7.99
CA LEU A 203 -17.57 -11.30 -6.74
C LEU A 203 -18.37 -10.75 -5.55
N PRO A 204 -18.83 -11.63 -4.64
CA PRO A 204 -19.55 -11.19 -3.45
C PRO A 204 -18.64 -10.35 -2.54
N LEU A 205 -19.25 -9.46 -1.75
CA LEU A 205 -18.55 -8.83 -0.63
C LEU A 205 -18.19 -9.91 0.40
N LEU A 206 -16.96 -9.85 0.93
CA LEU A 206 -16.55 -10.74 2.00
C LEU A 206 -17.41 -10.45 3.23
N GLY A 207 -18.10 -11.47 3.74
CA GLY A 207 -18.91 -11.41 4.94
C GLY A 207 -18.41 -12.36 6.02
N LEU A 208 -18.88 -12.16 7.25
CA LEU A 208 -18.71 -13.11 8.34
C LEU A 208 -19.53 -14.37 8.03
N GLU A 209 -18.93 -15.55 8.24
CA GLU A 209 -19.46 -16.89 7.99
C GLU A 209 -19.86 -17.58 9.32
N GLY A 210 -20.40 -16.81 10.26
CA GLY A 210 -20.82 -17.30 11.57
C GLY A 210 -19.80 -17.09 12.68
N GLU A 211 -18.75 -16.28 12.46
CA GLU A 211 -17.84 -15.90 13.53
C GLU A 211 -18.58 -15.23 14.70
N GLN A 212 -18.20 -15.61 15.91
CA GLN A 212 -18.72 -14.97 17.11
C GLN A 212 -17.94 -13.69 17.39
N VAL A 213 -18.52 -12.54 17.09
CA VAL A 213 -17.91 -11.23 17.38
C VAL A 213 -18.25 -10.80 18.81
N VAL A 214 -17.23 -10.52 19.61
CA VAL A 214 -17.33 -10.08 21.01
C VAL A 214 -16.65 -8.73 21.15
N TYR A 215 -17.40 -7.72 21.60
CA TYR A 215 -16.84 -6.43 21.98
C TYR A 215 -16.30 -6.50 23.40
N VAL A 216 -15.07 -6.01 23.63
CA VAL A 216 -14.40 -6.05 24.94
C VAL A 216 -14.16 -4.61 25.40
N ASP A 217 -15.20 -4.02 25.96
CA ASP A 217 -15.22 -2.68 26.58
C ASP A 217 -15.62 -2.73 28.07
N ASP A 218 -16.05 -3.89 28.57
CA ASP A 218 -16.47 -4.10 29.95
C ASP A 218 -15.99 -5.44 30.54
N ALA A 219 -16.45 -5.74 31.77
CA ALA A 219 -16.10 -6.96 32.49
C ALA A 219 -16.70 -8.24 31.85
N LEU A 220 -17.83 -8.13 31.15
CA LEU A 220 -18.47 -9.28 30.50
C LEU A 220 -17.70 -9.68 29.23
N GLY A 221 -17.28 -8.68 28.44
CA GLY A 221 -16.36 -8.87 27.32
C GLY A 221 -15.02 -9.45 27.78
N GLU A 222 -14.46 -8.93 28.87
CA GLU A 222 -13.22 -9.50 29.45
C GLU A 222 -13.41 -10.95 29.88
N ALA A 223 -14.53 -11.29 30.55
CA ALA A 223 -14.81 -12.66 30.97
C ALA A 223 -14.92 -13.61 29.76
N SER A 224 -15.55 -13.15 28.67
CA SER A 224 -15.65 -13.90 27.41
C SER A 224 -14.27 -14.14 26.78
N LEU A 225 -13.42 -13.11 26.74
CA LEU A 225 -12.03 -13.24 26.27
C LEU A 225 -11.24 -14.22 27.15
N ALA A 226 -11.32 -14.08 28.48
CA ALA A 226 -10.64 -14.96 29.42
C ALA A 226 -11.04 -16.42 29.27
N ALA A 227 -12.34 -16.69 29.09
CA ALA A 227 -12.85 -18.04 28.85
C ALA A 227 -12.27 -18.65 27.56
N ARG A 228 -12.19 -17.88 26.47
CA ARG A 228 -11.60 -18.37 25.21
C ARG A 228 -10.10 -18.53 25.29
N VAL A 229 -9.39 -17.65 25.99
CA VAL A 229 -7.96 -17.82 26.27
C VAL A 229 -7.69 -19.10 27.07
N ALA A 230 -8.52 -19.42 28.07
CA ALA A 230 -8.39 -20.65 28.85
C ALA A 230 -8.62 -21.91 27.99
N GLN A 231 -9.61 -21.91 27.11
CA GLN A 231 -9.87 -23.01 26.17
C GLN A 231 -8.73 -23.17 25.15
N ALA A 232 -8.23 -22.07 24.59
CA ALA A 232 -7.10 -22.05 23.68
C ALA A 232 -5.83 -22.64 24.34
N ALA A 233 -5.58 -22.29 25.60
CA ALA A 233 -4.49 -22.85 26.38
C ALA A 233 -4.68 -24.35 26.64
N ALA A 234 -5.90 -24.81 26.92
CA ALA A 234 -6.20 -26.23 27.10
C ALA A 234 -5.96 -27.04 25.82
N ARG A 235 -6.40 -26.51 24.66
CA ARG A 235 -6.15 -27.10 23.33
C ARG A 235 -4.66 -27.23 23.04
N LEU A 236 -3.87 -26.20 23.35
CA LEU A 236 -2.42 -26.26 23.18
C LEU A 236 -1.78 -27.32 24.07
N ARG A 237 -2.22 -27.45 25.33
CA ARG A 237 -1.74 -28.51 26.24
C ARG A 237 -2.09 -29.92 25.75
N SER A 238 -3.23 -30.09 25.07
CA SER A 238 -3.68 -31.38 24.54
C SER A 238 -3.08 -31.76 23.18
N GLY A 239 -2.03 -31.07 22.71
CA GLY A 239 -1.40 -31.36 21.42
C GLY A 239 -1.99 -30.60 20.22
N GLY A 240 -3.05 -29.80 20.41
CA GLY A 240 -3.66 -29.02 19.33
C GLY A 240 -2.80 -27.85 18.83
N VAL A 241 -3.19 -27.31 17.68
CA VAL A 241 -2.65 -26.06 17.10
C VAL A 241 -3.60 -24.92 17.42
N LEU A 242 -3.06 -23.76 17.80
CA LEU A 242 -3.83 -22.53 17.98
C LEU A 242 -3.37 -21.53 16.92
N ARG A 243 -4.34 -20.88 16.26
CA ARG A 243 -4.07 -19.75 15.38
C ARG A 243 -4.79 -18.52 15.91
N VAL A 244 -4.05 -17.43 16.02
CA VAL A 244 -4.57 -16.12 16.40
C VAL A 244 -4.23 -15.16 15.28
N ALA A 245 -5.23 -14.56 14.65
CA ALA A 245 -5.01 -13.46 13.72
C ALA A 245 -5.23 -12.13 14.42
N LEU A 246 -4.37 -11.15 14.11
CA LEU A 246 -4.47 -9.81 14.66
C LEU A 246 -4.59 -8.77 13.55
N ASP A 247 -5.30 -7.71 13.86
CA ASP A 247 -5.22 -6.43 13.19
C ASP A 247 -5.36 -5.31 14.22
N ALA A 248 -5.20 -4.05 13.81
CA ALA A 248 -5.36 -2.89 14.69
C ALA A 248 -5.93 -1.68 13.95
N GLU A 249 -6.76 -0.89 14.65
CA GLU A 249 -7.27 0.39 14.14
C GLU A 249 -6.89 1.55 15.04
N TRP A 250 -6.61 2.70 14.43
CA TRP A 250 -6.17 3.91 15.13
C TRP A 250 -6.74 5.18 14.50
N GLY A 251 -6.86 6.22 15.31
CA GLY A 251 -7.35 7.54 14.90
C GLY A 251 -6.25 8.61 14.84
N SER A 252 -6.69 9.85 14.64
CA SER A 252 -5.85 11.06 14.73
C SER A 252 -5.63 11.56 16.17
N GLY A 253 -6.26 10.91 17.15
CA GLY A 253 -6.21 11.28 18.56
C GLY A 253 -4.89 10.95 19.26
N PRO A 254 -4.77 11.30 20.55
CA PRO A 254 -3.55 11.06 21.32
C PRO A 254 -3.33 9.58 21.65
N ALA A 255 -4.38 8.75 21.62
CA ALA A 255 -4.27 7.33 21.86
C ALA A 255 -3.49 6.64 20.73
N PRO A 256 -2.46 5.85 21.02
CA PRO A 256 -1.68 5.16 20.00
C PRO A 256 -2.46 4.05 19.29
N LEU A 257 -3.55 3.58 19.89
CA LEU A 257 -4.41 2.52 19.37
C LEU A 257 -5.85 2.79 19.80
N ALA A 258 -6.81 2.62 18.89
CA ALA A 258 -8.23 2.84 19.17
C ALA A 258 -9.00 1.52 19.31
N LEU A 259 -8.64 0.50 18.53
CA LEU A 259 -9.26 -0.82 18.57
C LEU A 259 -8.18 -1.87 18.28
N LEU A 260 -8.21 -2.99 19.01
CA LEU A 260 -7.40 -4.17 18.73
C LEU A 260 -8.33 -5.32 18.33
N GLN A 261 -8.07 -5.96 17.20
CA GLN A 261 -8.84 -7.10 16.71
C GLN A 261 -8.06 -8.40 16.87
N LEU A 262 -8.69 -9.41 17.46
CA LEU A 262 -8.10 -10.74 17.66
C LEU A 262 -9.09 -11.82 17.23
N ALA A 263 -8.80 -12.51 16.13
CA ALA A 263 -9.58 -13.66 15.68
C ALA A 263 -8.90 -14.96 16.12
N LEU A 264 -9.62 -15.83 16.83
CA LEU A 264 -9.12 -17.11 17.35
C LEU A 264 -9.78 -18.27 16.61
N ASP A 265 -8.95 -19.15 16.05
CA ASP A 265 -9.39 -20.41 15.43
C ASP A 265 -9.69 -21.47 16.49
N HIS A 266 -10.90 -22.05 16.45
CA HIS A 266 -11.33 -23.14 17.35
C HIS A 266 -11.11 -24.53 16.76
N GLY A 267 -10.64 -24.61 15.51
CA GLY A 267 -10.47 -25.85 14.77
C GLY A 267 -11.56 -26.04 13.71
N PRO A 268 -11.52 -27.17 12.99
CA PRO A 268 -12.26 -27.34 11.74
C PRO A 268 -13.79 -27.41 11.90
N GLN A 269 -14.32 -27.56 13.11
CA GLN A 269 -15.75 -27.77 13.37
C GLN A 269 -16.46 -26.57 14.01
N GLU A 270 -15.72 -25.55 14.43
CA GLU A 270 -16.29 -24.40 15.14
C GLU A 270 -15.87 -23.09 14.44
N PRO A 271 -16.80 -22.15 14.23
CA PRO A 271 -16.48 -20.87 13.63
C PRO A 271 -15.59 -20.05 14.57
N ALA A 272 -14.67 -19.26 14.02
CA ALA A 272 -13.75 -18.45 14.81
C ALA A 272 -14.48 -17.48 15.75
N SER A 273 -13.85 -17.15 16.89
CA SER A 273 -14.29 -16.01 17.72
C SER A 273 -13.44 -14.79 17.39
N VAL A 274 -14.07 -13.63 17.23
CA VAL A 274 -13.38 -12.37 16.98
C VAL A 274 -13.60 -11.43 18.14
N PHE A 275 -12.53 -11.00 18.79
CA PHE A 275 -12.57 -10.04 19.88
C PHE A 275 -12.16 -8.66 19.38
N LEU A 276 -13.02 -7.68 19.65
CA LEU A 276 -12.79 -6.27 19.34
C LEU A 276 -12.56 -5.54 20.67
N VAL A 277 -11.29 -5.35 21.03
CA VAL A 277 -10.90 -4.75 22.31
C VAL A 277 -10.87 -3.23 22.19
N ASP A 278 -11.76 -2.57 22.93
CA ASP A 278 -11.85 -1.11 22.94
C ASP A 278 -10.70 -0.51 23.74
N MET A 279 -9.66 -0.07 23.01
CA MET A 279 -8.48 0.52 23.63
C MET A 279 -8.74 1.92 24.22
N LEU A 280 -9.85 2.56 23.84
CA LEU A 280 -10.27 3.86 24.37
C LEU A 280 -11.10 3.72 25.66
N ALA A 281 -11.73 2.56 25.88
CA ALA A 281 -12.42 2.23 27.13
C ALA A 281 -11.45 1.94 28.30
N ARG A 282 -10.14 2.06 28.08
CA ARG A 282 -9.07 1.76 29.05
C ARG A 282 -9.17 0.32 29.56
N PRO A 283 -8.82 -0.67 28.71
CA PRO A 283 -8.87 -2.08 29.08
C PRO A 283 -8.13 -2.34 30.40
N SER A 284 -8.65 -3.28 31.19
CA SER A 284 -8.02 -3.62 32.47
C SER A 284 -6.62 -4.20 32.25
N ALA A 285 -5.79 -4.19 33.30
CA ALA A 285 -4.49 -4.86 33.26
C ALA A 285 -4.62 -6.35 32.90
N ARG A 286 -5.72 -6.99 33.31
CA ARG A 286 -6.02 -8.39 32.98
C ARG A 286 -6.38 -8.55 31.50
N THR A 287 -7.19 -7.66 30.93
CA THR A 287 -7.49 -7.68 29.49
C THR A 287 -6.19 -7.56 28.67
N LEU A 288 -5.30 -6.62 29.03
CA LEU A 288 -4.02 -6.44 28.36
C LEU A 288 -3.11 -7.65 28.50
N GLN A 289 -3.08 -8.29 29.68
CA GLN A 289 -2.33 -9.52 29.91
C GLN A 289 -2.83 -10.68 29.04
N LEU A 290 -4.15 -10.85 28.92
CA LEU A 290 -4.74 -11.89 28.06
C LEU A 290 -4.37 -11.67 26.58
N CYS A 291 -4.47 -10.43 26.10
CA CYS A 291 -4.05 -10.07 24.74
C CYS A 291 -2.56 -10.36 24.53
N ARG A 292 -1.71 -10.00 25.50
CA ARG A 292 -0.27 -10.26 25.44
C ARG A 292 0.06 -11.75 25.37
N GLN A 293 -0.61 -12.57 26.18
CA GLN A 293 -0.37 -14.02 26.18
C GLN A 293 -0.73 -14.67 24.84
N LEU A 294 -1.79 -14.19 24.18
CA LEU A 294 -2.12 -14.58 22.81
C LEU A 294 -1.02 -14.17 21.83
N LEU A 295 -0.62 -12.89 21.85
CA LEU A 295 0.32 -12.34 20.87
C LEU A 295 1.77 -12.80 21.05
N LEU A 296 2.20 -13.14 22.27
CA LEU A 296 3.56 -13.60 22.59
C LEU A 296 3.70 -15.13 22.66
N ARG A 297 2.62 -15.87 22.37
CA ARG A 297 2.61 -17.34 22.36
C ARG A 297 2.88 -17.97 23.74
N GLU A 298 2.43 -17.33 24.82
CA GLU A 298 2.79 -17.68 26.21
C GLU A 298 1.77 -18.59 26.92
N LEU A 299 0.74 -19.09 26.22
CA LEU A 299 -0.42 -19.75 26.87
C LEU A 299 -0.17 -21.11 27.52
N ALA A 300 0.79 -21.89 27.02
CA ALA A 300 0.93 -23.30 27.41
C ALA A 300 2.40 -23.76 27.49
N GLY A 301 3.32 -22.82 27.75
CA GLY A 301 4.74 -23.09 27.88
C GLY A 301 5.50 -23.23 26.55
N PRO A 302 6.83 -23.45 26.61
CA PRO A 302 7.71 -23.36 25.43
C PRO A 302 7.42 -24.41 24.34
N GLU A 303 7.10 -25.65 24.72
CA GLU A 303 6.80 -26.73 23.76
C GLU A 303 5.54 -26.44 22.96
N ALA A 304 4.54 -25.82 23.59
CA ALA A 304 3.30 -25.45 22.95
C ALA A 304 3.45 -24.21 22.05
N ALA A 305 4.45 -23.35 22.29
CA ALA A 305 4.67 -22.14 21.51
C ALA A 305 4.81 -22.47 20.02
N ALA A 306 5.51 -23.55 19.66
CA ALA A 306 5.68 -24.01 18.27
C ALA A 306 4.34 -24.29 17.54
N ARG A 307 3.28 -24.64 18.29
CA ARG A 307 1.93 -24.92 17.79
C ARG A 307 0.97 -23.75 17.95
N HIS A 308 1.47 -22.60 18.39
CA HIS A 308 0.72 -21.36 18.50
C HIS A 308 1.20 -20.41 17.40
N GLU A 309 0.39 -20.24 16.35
CA GLU A 309 0.65 -19.31 15.26
C GLU A 309 -0.03 -17.97 15.54
N VAL A 310 0.70 -16.87 15.36
CA VAL A 310 0.14 -15.52 15.36
C VAL A 310 0.27 -14.96 13.95
N LEU A 311 -0.86 -14.64 13.33
CA LEU A 311 -0.97 -14.16 11.95
C LEU A 311 -1.21 -12.66 11.95
N ALA A 312 -0.54 -11.95 11.06
CA ALA A 312 -0.75 -10.53 10.84
C ALA A 312 -0.52 -10.17 9.37
N PHE A 313 -0.84 -8.92 8.99
CA PHE A 313 -0.61 -8.42 7.63
C PHE A 313 0.15 -7.10 7.66
N SER A 314 1.41 -7.10 7.23
CA SER A 314 2.30 -5.93 7.31
C SER A 314 2.42 -5.34 8.74
N PRO A 315 2.70 -6.16 9.78
CA PRO A 315 2.48 -5.84 11.19
C PRO A 315 3.35 -4.73 11.78
N LYS A 316 4.24 -4.11 11.00
CA LYS A 316 5.25 -3.18 11.52
C LYS A 316 4.62 -2.00 12.27
N SER A 317 3.52 -1.47 11.74
CA SER A 317 2.81 -0.34 12.36
C SER A 317 2.03 -0.80 13.60
N ASP A 318 1.36 -1.94 13.49
CA ASP A 318 0.57 -2.57 14.55
C ASP A 318 1.45 -2.89 15.76
N PHE A 319 2.60 -3.50 15.51
CA PHE A 319 3.59 -3.84 16.53
C PHE A 319 4.06 -2.61 17.31
N ALA A 320 4.44 -1.53 16.61
CA ALA A 320 4.84 -0.28 17.25
C ALA A 320 3.71 0.33 18.09
N ARG A 321 2.48 0.27 17.61
CA ARG A 321 1.30 0.79 18.32
C ARG A 321 0.92 -0.06 19.52
N LEU A 322 1.05 -1.38 19.42
CA LEU A 322 0.81 -2.31 20.52
C LEU A 322 1.82 -2.12 21.67
N ILE A 323 3.08 -1.81 21.36
CA ILE A 323 4.07 -1.40 22.37
C ILE A 323 3.64 -0.07 23.00
N ALA A 324 3.33 0.94 22.17
CA ALA A 324 2.94 2.27 22.66
C ALA A 324 1.65 2.23 23.51
N ALA A 325 0.72 1.32 23.21
CA ALA A 325 -0.51 1.11 23.95
C ALA A 325 -0.33 0.25 25.23
N GLY A 326 0.88 -0.26 25.50
CA GLY A 326 1.16 -1.11 26.66
C GLY A 326 0.63 -2.54 26.54
N VAL A 327 0.16 -2.96 25.37
CA VAL A 327 -0.22 -4.36 25.12
C VAL A 327 1.03 -5.23 25.08
N LEU A 328 2.05 -4.82 24.31
CA LEU A 328 3.33 -5.50 24.24
C LEU A 328 4.39 -4.83 25.12
N PRO A 329 5.39 -5.58 25.64
CA PRO A 329 6.44 -5.01 26.45
C PRO A 329 7.33 -4.06 25.65
N ALA A 330 7.79 -2.97 26.30
CA ALA A 330 8.75 -2.06 25.71
C ALA A 330 10.07 -2.78 25.41
N GLY A 331 10.69 -2.47 24.27
CA GLY A 331 11.98 -3.03 23.87
C GLY A 331 11.92 -4.41 23.20
N LEU A 332 10.72 -5.00 23.04
CA LEU A 332 10.55 -6.23 22.26
C LEU A 332 11.01 -6.00 20.81
N GLN A 333 12.01 -6.78 20.37
CA GLN A 333 12.63 -6.64 19.04
C GLN A 333 12.03 -7.56 17.98
N SER A 334 11.42 -8.66 18.42
CA SER A 334 10.93 -9.75 17.58
C SER A 334 9.65 -10.31 18.19
N HIS A 335 8.73 -10.69 17.32
CA HIS A 335 7.41 -11.20 17.71
C HIS A 335 7.12 -12.62 17.20
N GLY A 336 7.93 -13.15 16.27
CA GLY A 336 7.71 -14.47 15.69
C GLY A 336 6.32 -14.64 15.05
N TRP A 337 5.70 -13.53 14.62
CA TRP A 337 4.43 -13.55 13.90
C TRP A 337 4.66 -13.87 12.43
N ILE A 338 3.68 -14.53 11.84
CA ILE A 338 3.64 -14.82 10.42
C ILE A 338 3.02 -13.61 9.72
N ASP A 339 3.84 -12.82 9.03
CA ASP A 339 3.36 -11.75 8.15
C ASP A 339 2.86 -12.36 6.84
N LEU A 340 1.54 -12.46 6.69
CA LEU A 340 0.91 -13.02 5.50
C LEU A 340 1.18 -12.18 4.25
N GLN A 341 1.62 -10.91 4.36
CA GLN A 341 2.04 -10.13 3.19
C GLN A 341 3.32 -10.67 2.55
N GLN A 342 4.22 -11.26 3.34
CA GLN A 342 5.51 -11.77 2.85
C GLN A 342 5.39 -13.15 2.18
N HIS A 343 4.22 -13.78 2.25
CA HIS A 343 3.99 -15.03 1.53
C HIS A 343 4.01 -14.78 0.02
N ASP A 344 4.57 -15.71 -0.76
CA ASP A 344 4.43 -15.64 -2.20
C ASP A 344 2.99 -15.99 -2.59
N TRP A 345 2.25 -15.01 -3.08
CA TRP A 345 0.88 -15.20 -3.55
C TRP A 345 0.80 -15.33 -5.06
N GLY A 346 1.92 -15.25 -5.79
CA GLY A 346 1.92 -15.13 -7.26
C GLY A 346 1.34 -13.81 -7.78
N LEU A 347 1.25 -12.78 -6.92
CA LEU A 347 0.61 -11.49 -7.21
C LEU A 347 1.60 -10.31 -7.25
N GLY A 348 2.91 -10.60 -7.29
CA GLY A 348 3.99 -9.63 -7.18
C GLY A 348 4.57 -9.54 -5.77
N THR A 349 5.49 -8.58 -5.55
CA THR A 349 6.36 -8.57 -4.37
C THR A 349 5.69 -8.16 -3.06
N GLN A 350 4.64 -7.32 -3.11
CA GLN A 350 3.93 -6.83 -1.92
C GLN A 350 2.45 -6.57 -2.24
N PRO A 351 1.66 -7.61 -2.56
CA PRO A 351 0.24 -7.44 -2.82
C PRO A 351 -0.48 -6.90 -1.57
N GLY A 352 -1.55 -6.14 -1.78
CA GLY A 352 -2.40 -5.67 -0.69
C GLY A 352 -3.36 -6.76 -0.21
N LEU A 353 -3.79 -6.71 1.06
CA LEU A 353 -4.71 -7.69 1.65
C LEU A 353 -5.98 -7.91 0.79
N ARG A 354 -6.60 -6.83 0.32
CA ARG A 354 -7.77 -6.90 -0.58
C ARG A 354 -7.49 -7.66 -1.88
N THR A 355 -6.29 -7.54 -2.43
CA THR A 355 -5.89 -8.22 -3.67
C THR A 355 -5.74 -9.71 -3.42
N ILE A 356 -5.14 -10.09 -2.28
CA ILE A 356 -5.00 -11.48 -1.84
C ILE A 356 -6.37 -12.10 -1.53
N VAL A 357 -7.21 -11.43 -0.73
CA VAL A 357 -8.58 -11.90 -0.42
C VAL A 357 -9.38 -12.14 -1.69
N ARG A 358 -9.28 -11.25 -2.67
CA ARG A 358 -9.94 -11.42 -3.97
C ARG A 358 -9.43 -12.65 -4.71
N HIS A 359 -8.12 -12.84 -4.73
CA HIS A 359 -7.48 -13.94 -5.44
C HIS A 359 -7.79 -15.30 -4.79
N CYS A 360 -7.66 -15.40 -3.47
CA CYS A 360 -7.73 -16.66 -2.74
C CYS A 360 -9.13 -17.02 -2.26
N LEU A 361 -9.93 -16.04 -1.83
CA LEU A 361 -11.26 -16.25 -1.25
C LEU A 361 -12.39 -15.90 -2.22
N HIS A 362 -12.06 -15.52 -3.46
CA HIS A 362 -13.02 -15.11 -4.49
C HIS A 362 -14.08 -14.11 -3.96
N SER A 363 -13.62 -13.17 -3.13
CA SER A 363 -14.49 -12.22 -2.43
C SER A 363 -13.87 -10.84 -2.40
N ILE A 364 -14.69 -9.80 -2.25
CA ILE A 364 -14.23 -8.41 -2.19
C ILE A 364 -14.17 -7.98 -0.72
N LEU A 365 -12.97 -7.68 -0.23
CA LEU A 365 -12.79 -6.96 1.04
C LEU A 365 -13.19 -5.49 0.83
N ASP A 366 -14.26 -5.05 1.49
CA ASP A 366 -14.70 -3.65 1.48
C ASP A 366 -13.71 -2.77 2.26
N LYS A 367 -13.34 -1.62 1.71
CA LYS A 367 -12.41 -0.65 2.31
C LYS A 367 -13.08 0.64 2.76
N GLN A 368 -14.41 0.74 2.70
CA GLN A 368 -15.12 1.98 3.05
C GLN A 368 -14.82 2.46 4.48
N MET A 369 -14.61 1.54 5.42
CA MET A 369 -14.36 1.90 6.83
C MET A 369 -12.88 2.10 7.20
N GLN A 370 -11.93 1.82 6.29
CA GLN A 370 -10.49 1.94 6.55
C GLN A 370 -10.06 3.34 7.02
N THR A 371 -10.77 4.38 6.59
CA THR A 371 -10.49 5.78 6.95
C THR A 371 -11.58 6.41 7.80
N SER A 372 -12.43 5.58 8.42
CA SER A 372 -13.50 6.04 9.31
C SER A 372 -12.93 6.60 10.62
N ASP A 373 -13.77 7.32 11.37
CA ASP A 373 -13.37 7.81 12.69
C ASP A 373 -13.42 6.67 13.73
N TRP A 374 -12.27 6.02 13.94
CA TRP A 374 -12.10 4.96 14.93
C TRP A 374 -12.10 5.45 16.39
N GLN A 375 -12.14 6.77 16.64
CA GLN A 375 -12.32 7.32 17.99
C GLN A 375 -13.79 7.43 18.40
N ARG A 376 -14.71 7.35 17.44
CA ARG A 376 -16.14 7.43 17.72
C ARG A 376 -16.60 6.29 18.63
N ARG A 377 -17.40 6.61 19.65
CA ARG A 377 -18.13 5.64 20.47
C ARG A 377 -19.62 6.02 20.58
N PRO A 378 -20.57 5.05 20.48
CA PRO A 378 -20.33 3.65 20.12
C PRO A 378 -19.85 3.51 18.66
N LEU A 379 -19.14 2.42 18.36
CA LEU A 379 -18.78 2.08 16.98
C LEU A 379 -20.04 1.81 16.16
N ALA A 380 -20.04 2.24 14.89
CA ALA A 380 -21.14 1.90 13.99
C ALA A 380 -21.12 0.39 13.65
N PRO A 381 -22.27 -0.25 13.35
CA PRO A 381 -22.30 -1.65 12.94
C PRO A 381 -21.37 -1.97 11.76
N ALA A 382 -21.24 -1.04 10.80
CA ALA A 382 -20.32 -1.18 9.67
C ALA A 382 -18.84 -1.20 10.11
N GLN A 383 -18.46 -0.41 11.11
CA GLN A 383 -17.10 -0.40 11.68
C GLN A 383 -16.81 -1.71 12.41
N ILE A 384 -17.77 -2.22 13.17
CA ILE A 384 -17.67 -3.53 13.87
C ILE A 384 -17.47 -4.66 12.86
N ASN A 385 -18.30 -4.72 11.82
CA ASN A 385 -18.20 -5.75 10.79
C ASN A 385 -16.87 -5.67 10.02
N TYR A 386 -16.45 -4.47 9.64
CA TYR A 386 -15.17 -4.24 8.97
C TYR A 386 -13.99 -4.70 9.84
N ALA A 387 -13.92 -4.24 11.09
CA ALA A 387 -12.84 -4.60 12.02
C ALA A 387 -12.79 -6.10 12.28
N ALA A 388 -13.96 -6.75 12.42
CA ALA A 388 -14.02 -8.19 12.61
C ALA A 388 -13.49 -8.95 11.38
N LEU A 389 -13.83 -8.49 10.18
CA LEU A 389 -13.36 -9.09 8.92
C LEU A 389 -11.85 -8.95 8.71
N ASP A 390 -11.25 -7.81 9.05
CA ASP A 390 -9.82 -7.57 8.81
C ASP A 390 -8.93 -8.59 9.55
N SER A 391 -9.30 -8.98 10.77
CA SER A 391 -8.61 -10.07 11.47
C SER A 391 -9.09 -11.47 11.06
N SER A 392 -10.42 -11.69 10.90
CA SER A 392 -10.94 -13.03 10.54
C SER A 392 -10.46 -13.51 9.18
N CYS A 393 -10.36 -12.63 8.18
CA CYS A 393 -9.95 -13.02 6.85
C CYS A 393 -8.52 -13.60 6.81
N LEU A 394 -7.64 -13.21 7.74
CA LEU A 394 -6.29 -13.77 7.86
C LEU A 394 -6.31 -15.25 8.25
N LEU A 395 -7.26 -15.69 9.08
CA LEU A 395 -7.46 -17.11 9.39
C LEU A 395 -7.88 -17.89 8.14
N ARG A 396 -8.80 -17.32 7.34
CA ARG A 396 -9.25 -17.93 6.08
C ARG A 396 -8.13 -18.04 5.06
N LEU A 397 -7.30 -17.00 4.94
CA LEU A 397 -6.11 -17.00 4.10
C LEU A 397 -5.09 -18.06 4.55
N ARG A 398 -4.88 -18.21 5.86
CA ARG A 398 -4.00 -19.27 6.38
C ARG A 398 -4.53 -20.67 6.07
N ASN A 399 -5.84 -20.87 6.16
CA ASN A 399 -6.48 -22.14 5.77
C ASN A 399 -6.33 -22.39 4.26
N TYR A 400 -6.50 -21.37 3.43
CA TYR A 400 -6.28 -21.47 1.99
C TYR A 400 -4.86 -21.94 1.66
N LEU A 401 -3.84 -21.38 2.30
CA LEU A 401 -2.44 -21.80 2.14
C LEU A 401 -2.22 -23.27 2.54
N GLY A 402 -2.86 -23.72 3.63
CA GLY A 402 -2.78 -25.12 4.06
C GLY A 402 -3.45 -26.10 3.10
N GLN A 403 -4.47 -25.67 2.36
CA GLN A 403 -5.18 -26.47 1.36
C GLN A 403 -4.52 -26.41 -0.02
N ASN A 404 -3.74 -25.38 -0.30
CA ASN A 404 -3.10 -25.13 -1.59
C ASN A 404 -1.57 -24.98 -1.44
N PRO A 405 -0.85 -26.04 -1.03
CA PRO A 405 0.60 -25.97 -0.79
C PRO A 405 1.40 -25.64 -2.05
N SER A 406 0.86 -25.84 -3.25
CA SER A 406 1.48 -25.43 -4.52
C SER A 406 1.68 -23.91 -4.65
N VAL A 407 0.97 -23.10 -3.86
CA VAL A 407 1.18 -21.65 -3.75
C VAL A 407 2.45 -21.34 -2.92
N VAL A 408 2.98 -22.30 -2.16
CA VAL A 408 4.15 -22.15 -1.28
C VAL A 408 5.46 -22.50 -2.01
N ASP A 409 5.42 -23.39 -3.01
CA ASP A 409 6.61 -24.01 -3.60
C ASP A 409 6.96 -23.56 -5.03
N ALA A 410 6.28 -22.53 -5.59
CA ALA A 410 6.68 -21.98 -6.88
C ALA A 410 8.02 -21.24 -6.74
N PRO A 411 9.15 -21.74 -7.28
CA PRO A 411 10.39 -21.01 -7.23
C PRO A 411 10.20 -19.72 -8.04
N CYS A 412 10.57 -18.59 -7.46
CA CYS A 412 10.77 -17.35 -8.21
C CYS A 412 11.87 -17.63 -9.24
N GLU A 413 11.50 -18.04 -10.46
CA GLU A 413 12.43 -18.17 -11.57
C GLU A 413 13.00 -16.80 -11.88
N THR A 414 14.22 -16.57 -11.37
CA THR A 414 15.03 -15.40 -11.67
C THR A 414 15.24 -15.33 -13.18
N SER A 415 14.56 -14.38 -13.84
CA SER A 415 14.74 -14.03 -15.24
C SER A 415 15.18 -12.58 -15.39
#